data_AF-A0A1S2M5K4-F1
#
_entry.id   AF-A0A1S2M5K4-F1
#
_cell.length_a   1.000
_cell.length_b   1.000
_cell.length_c   1.000
_cell.angle_alpha   90.00
_cell.angle_beta   90.00
_cell.angle_gamma   90.00
#
_symmetry.space_group_name_H-M   'P 1'
#
loop_
_entity.id
_entity.type
_entity.pdbx_description
1 polymer ?
#
loop_
_entity_poly.entity_id
_entity_poly.type
_entity_poly.pdbx_seq_one_letter_code
_entity_poly.pdbx_strand_id
1 'polypeptide(L)'
;MKTKMLDNARMFPWVAFVRIFLGGYWLYEVTIGHNWKTGSFTSGPHPGWFGPEAGSYLIEQGNAGIEAGTWNWFGWVLENIFYPNAVALSAFATAVQILLALAFIFGLFNRPMALLGLGMDLFIYFLGNSRIPPFFTIGHLFVLFTNAGLYYGVDGWLMNKYENVKTGSAKLIKSLITFDFITPKMRKVIASVCGILAFYYLLKANVIETGKITMVSTDLAVLFGFTAYGMFVFREGMSKIALTTSLLRIWLGYRLLHEIFVREVPAVNGLPGWGSGEQLAEVFQFIVEQHWGVFGSIVELAFLPFASFWAIAFAIIQTAVAVMFILGIRTRLASKLIAIMLTVLILIGFTRYAPFVLGYVVAVLTLNGGSMLSFDQYKNDEPIYGINISDKIVYALFAIALISVIAANIDGILPDGYKTSMGPVMGAMVAMLATMFGISGWLQNQQTVSNNKFAKLTYESEVNMQVAS
;
A
#
# COMPACT_ATOMS: atom_id res chain seq x y z
N MET A 1 -17.37 -18.23 23.72
CA MET A 1 -16.17 -17.40 23.99
C MET A 1 -14.92 -17.93 23.28
N LYS A 2 -14.63 -19.25 23.34
CA LYS A 2 -13.46 -19.89 22.70
C LYS A 2 -13.42 -19.77 21.16
N THR A 3 -14.57 -19.85 20.48
CA THR A 3 -14.70 -19.65 19.02
C THR A 3 -14.38 -18.21 18.59
N LYS A 4 -14.98 -17.21 19.24
CA LYS A 4 -14.69 -15.78 18.97
C LYS A 4 -13.20 -15.41 19.17
N MET A 5 -12.49 -16.08 20.08
CA MET A 5 -11.05 -15.86 20.27
C MET A 5 -10.20 -16.47 19.15
N LEU A 6 -10.57 -17.65 18.63
CA LEU A 6 -9.88 -18.31 17.53
C LEU A 6 -10.03 -17.56 16.20
N ASP A 7 -11.21 -16.99 15.94
CA ASP A 7 -11.46 -16.21 14.73
C ASP A 7 -10.57 -14.96 14.65
N ASN A 8 -10.32 -14.31 15.79
CA ASN A 8 -9.43 -13.15 15.86
C ASN A 8 -7.95 -13.51 15.62
N ALA A 9 -7.51 -14.74 15.97
CA ALA A 9 -6.13 -15.13 15.76
C ALA A 9 -5.78 -15.16 14.27
N ARG A 10 -6.68 -15.69 13.42
CA ARG A 10 -6.50 -15.82 11.97
C ARG A 10 -6.30 -14.48 11.26
N MET A 11 -6.68 -13.37 11.89
CA MET A 11 -6.48 -12.01 11.38
C MET A 11 -5.01 -11.57 11.47
N PHE A 12 -4.27 -12.03 12.47
CA PHE A 12 -2.94 -11.48 12.81
C PHE A 12 -1.90 -11.62 11.69
N PRO A 13 -1.78 -12.78 11.01
CA PRO A 13 -0.85 -12.91 9.89
C PRO A 13 -1.14 -11.91 8.77
N TRP A 14 -2.40 -11.54 8.57
CA TRP A 14 -2.81 -10.63 7.50
C TRP A 14 -2.65 -9.16 7.85
N VAL A 15 -2.71 -8.80 9.14
CA VAL A 15 -2.27 -7.46 9.58
C VAL A 15 -0.76 -7.30 9.39
N ALA A 16 0.01 -8.35 9.74
CA ALA A 16 1.44 -8.41 9.48
C ALA A 16 1.75 -8.38 7.97
N PHE A 17 0.94 -9.05 7.14
CA PHE A 17 1.06 -9.00 5.68
C PHE A 17 1.04 -7.56 5.17
N VAL A 18 0.03 -6.75 5.53
CA VAL A 18 -0.08 -5.36 5.04
C VAL A 18 1.15 -4.52 5.45
N ARG A 19 1.64 -4.74 6.67
CA ARG A 19 2.85 -4.10 7.18
C ARG A 19 4.08 -4.49 6.37
N ILE A 20 4.34 -5.78 6.22
CA ILE A 20 5.50 -6.31 5.51
C ILE A 20 5.43 -5.92 4.02
N PHE A 21 4.23 -5.95 3.44
CA PHE A 21 3.95 -5.46 2.10
C PHE A 21 4.39 -4.01 1.94
N LEU A 22 3.94 -3.10 2.81
CA LEU A 22 4.34 -1.69 2.77
C LEU A 22 5.87 -1.52 2.86
N GLY A 23 6.53 -2.27 3.75
CA GLY A 23 7.99 -2.25 3.86
C GLY A 23 8.71 -2.81 2.64
N GLY A 24 8.19 -3.90 2.06
CA GLY A 24 8.69 -4.50 0.83
C GLY A 24 8.60 -3.55 -0.37
N TYR A 25 7.52 -2.76 -0.48
CA TYR A 25 7.42 -1.75 -1.53
C TYR A 25 8.31 -0.54 -1.30
N TRP A 26 8.54 -0.13 -0.06
CA TRP A 26 9.56 0.89 0.21
C TRP A 26 10.96 0.41 -0.18
N LEU A 27 11.26 -0.87 0.11
CA LEU A 27 12.51 -1.51 -0.32
C LEU A 27 12.61 -1.60 -1.84
N TYR A 28 11.53 -2.00 -2.51
CA TYR A 28 11.45 -2.00 -3.97
C TYR A 28 11.70 -0.60 -4.53
N GLU A 29 10.97 0.42 -4.05
CA GLU A 29 11.10 1.79 -4.53
C GLU A 29 12.48 2.40 -4.26
N VAL A 30 13.22 1.97 -3.22
CA VAL A 30 14.57 2.52 -2.96
C VAL A 30 15.65 1.84 -3.79
N THR A 31 15.41 0.58 -4.18
CA THR A 31 16.39 -0.25 -4.90
C THR A 31 16.18 -0.19 -6.42
N ILE A 32 15.02 -0.57 -6.92
CA ILE A 32 14.78 -0.80 -8.36
C ILE A 32 13.49 -0.16 -8.89
N GLY A 33 12.67 0.42 -8.02
CA GLY A 33 11.43 1.09 -8.41
C GLY A 33 11.65 2.42 -9.12
N HIS A 34 10.57 3.19 -9.23
CA HIS A 34 10.63 4.46 -9.96
C HIS A 34 11.47 5.50 -9.21
N ASN A 35 11.34 5.54 -7.88
CA ASN A 35 12.06 6.48 -7.02
C ASN A 35 13.36 5.89 -6.46
N TRP A 36 14.04 5.05 -7.24
CA TRP A 36 15.24 4.35 -6.82
C TRP A 36 16.36 5.32 -6.42
N LYS A 37 17.11 4.92 -5.40
CA LYS A 37 18.20 5.71 -4.81
C LYS A 37 19.45 4.88 -4.69
N THR A 38 19.36 3.72 -4.04
CA THR A 38 20.52 2.86 -3.78
C THR A 38 20.86 1.95 -4.95
N GLY A 39 19.88 1.68 -5.82
CA GLY A 39 20.04 0.75 -6.93
C GLY A 39 20.01 -0.72 -6.51
N SER A 40 20.32 -1.55 -7.50
CA SER A 40 20.63 -2.98 -7.37
C SER A 40 22.14 -3.21 -7.46
N PHE A 41 22.58 -4.45 -7.24
CA PHE A 41 23.98 -4.85 -7.46
C PHE A 41 24.46 -4.59 -8.90
N THR A 42 23.54 -4.57 -9.88
CA THR A 42 23.87 -4.38 -11.29
C THR A 42 23.78 -2.93 -11.74
N SER A 43 22.95 -2.11 -11.10
CA SER A 43 22.74 -0.70 -11.49
C SER A 43 23.56 0.29 -10.67
N GLY A 44 24.02 -0.09 -9.47
CA GLY A 44 24.68 0.83 -8.54
C GLY A 44 23.76 1.96 -8.09
N PRO A 45 24.22 2.90 -7.23
CA PRO A 45 23.39 3.99 -6.71
C PRO A 45 23.09 5.09 -7.74
N HIS A 46 21.97 5.78 -7.57
CA HIS A 46 21.53 6.85 -8.47
C HIS A 46 22.38 8.11 -8.27
N PRO A 47 22.99 8.69 -9.32
CA PRO A 47 23.90 9.83 -9.19
C PRO A 47 23.22 11.08 -8.62
N GLY A 48 21.97 11.37 -9.01
CA GLY A 48 21.20 12.46 -8.42
C GLY A 48 20.81 12.31 -6.94
N TRP A 49 21.02 11.14 -6.32
CA TRP A 49 20.83 10.93 -4.88
C TRP A 49 22.16 10.76 -4.12
N PHE A 50 23.22 10.32 -4.80
CA PHE A 50 24.53 9.99 -4.22
C PHE A 50 25.70 10.55 -5.04
N GLY A 51 26.78 10.93 -4.35
CA GLY A 51 28.02 11.35 -5.00
C GLY A 51 28.00 12.83 -5.41
N PRO A 52 28.83 13.22 -6.41
CA PRO A 52 29.01 14.63 -6.78
C PRO A 52 27.73 15.32 -7.27
N GLU A 53 26.76 14.57 -7.77
CA GLU A 53 25.48 15.07 -8.29
C GLU A 53 24.33 14.97 -7.26
N ALA A 54 24.61 14.56 -6.02
CA ALA A 54 23.58 14.38 -5.00
C ALA A 54 22.75 15.67 -4.83
N GLY A 55 21.42 15.55 -4.92
CA GLY A 55 20.50 16.69 -4.89
C GLY A 55 19.98 17.10 -6.27
N SER A 56 20.64 16.72 -7.36
CA SER A 56 20.18 17.10 -8.71
C SER A 56 18.79 16.53 -9.02
N TYR A 57 18.52 15.28 -8.63
CA TYR A 57 17.21 14.65 -8.84
C TYR A 57 16.11 15.34 -8.00
N LEU A 58 16.42 15.76 -6.78
CA LEU A 58 15.46 16.50 -5.94
C LEU A 58 15.10 17.85 -6.58
N ILE A 59 16.08 18.55 -7.14
CA ILE A 59 15.89 19.83 -7.84
C ILE A 59 15.09 19.60 -9.13
N GLU A 60 15.45 18.59 -9.92
CA GLU A 60 14.74 18.22 -11.15
C GLU A 60 13.26 17.92 -10.89
N GLN A 61 12.97 17.05 -9.91
CA GLN A 61 11.60 16.71 -9.54
C GLN A 61 10.84 17.91 -8.94
N GLY A 62 11.56 18.76 -8.19
CA GLY A 62 11.01 20.02 -7.67
C GLY A 62 10.59 20.96 -8.79
N ASN A 63 11.47 21.19 -9.78
CA ASN A 63 11.19 22.04 -10.93
C ASN A 63 10.05 21.48 -11.77
N ALA A 64 10.04 20.17 -12.03
CA ALA A 64 8.92 19.51 -12.71
C ALA A 64 7.59 19.65 -11.94
N GLY A 65 7.64 19.75 -10.61
CA GLY A 65 6.48 20.04 -9.77
C GLY A 65 6.01 21.50 -9.89
N ILE A 66 6.94 22.45 -9.88
CA ILE A 66 6.68 23.89 -10.06
C ILE A 66 6.10 24.16 -11.45
N GLU A 67 6.73 23.64 -12.50
CA GLU A 67 6.27 23.75 -13.89
C GLU A 67 4.89 23.11 -14.10
N ALA A 68 4.61 22.02 -13.39
CA ALA A 68 3.30 21.40 -13.39
C ALA A 68 2.25 22.17 -12.57
N GLY A 69 2.56 23.34 -12.01
CA GLY A 69 1.60 24.18 -11.29
C GLY A 69 1.32 23.74 -9.85
N THR A 70 2.33 23.23 -9.13
CA THR A 70 2.19 22.98 -7.68
C THR A 70 1.85 24.28 -6.92
N TRP A 71 1.49 24.17 -5.64
CA TRP A 71 1.12 25.32 -4.84
C TRP A 71 2.29 26.30 -4.67
N ASN A 72 2.04 27.61 -4.89
CA ASN A 72 3.07 28.66 -4.79
C ASN A 72 3.85 28.63 -3.46
N TRP A 73 3.18 28.38 -2.34
CA TRP A 73 3.85 28.28 -1.04
C TRP A 73 4.81 27.08 -0.97
N PHE A 74 4.50 25.98 -1.66
CA PHE A 74 5.35 24.81 -1.72
C PHE A 74 6.52 25.03 -2.69
N GLY A 75 6.29 25.69 -3.83
CA GLY A 75 7.37 26.17 -4.69
C GLY A 75 8.37 27.04 -3.93
N TRP A 76 7.88 27.98 -3.10
CA TRP A 76 8.74 28.78 -2.23
C TRP A 76 9.56 27.93 -1.25
N VAL A 77 8.95 26.90 -0.63
CA VAL A 77 9.65 25.95 0.25
C VAL A 77 10.74 25.20 -0.52
N LEU A 78 10.45 24.75 -1.75
CA LEU A 78 11.42 24.06 -2.59
C LEU A 78 12.64 24.94 -2.86
N GLU A 79 12.41 26.15 -3.38
CA GLU A 79 13.48 27.07 -3.79
C GLU A 79 14.31 27.62 -2.63
N ASN A 80 13.68 27.87 -1.46
CA ASN A 80 14.34 28.58 -0.36
C ASN A 80 14.81 27.65 0.76
N ILE A 81 14.25 26.44 0.88
CA ILE A 81 14.59 25.50 1.95
C ILE A 81 15.21 24.24 1.36
N PHE A 82 14.60 23.64 0.34
CA PHE A 82 15.07 22.34 -0.15
C PHE A 82 16.27 22.46 -1.09
N TYR A 83 16.24 23.36 -2.07
CA TYR A 83 17.32 23.48 -3.07
C TYR A 83 18.67 23.87 -2.45
N PRO A 84 18.74 24.84 -1.51
CA PRO A 84 20.01 25.17 -0.85
C PRO A 84 20.58 24.01 -0.02
N ASN A 85 19.73 23.07 0.39
CA ASN A 85 20.09 21.92 1.22
C ASN A 85 19.96 20.58 0.46
N ALA A 86 19.92 20.61 -0.88
CA ALA A 86 19.50 19.47 -1.69
C ALA A 86 20.37 18.21 -1.46
N VAL A 87 21.68 18.39 -1.32
CA VAL A 87 22.62 17.29 -1.01
C VAL A 87 22.26 16.60 0.31
N ALA A 88 22.09 17.40 1.38
CA ALA A 88 21.76 16.87 2.71
C ALA A 88 20.38 16.22 2.73
N LEU A 89 19.41 16.83 2.05
CA LEU A 89 18.05 16.30 1.95
C LEU A 89 17.97 15.05 1.08
N SER A 90 18.82 14.88 0.08
CA SER A 90 18.96 13.63 -0.68
C SER A 90 19.46 12.48 0.20
N ALA A 91 20.47 12.73 1.04
CA ALA A 91 20.96 11.75 2.01
C ALA A 91 19.88 11.41 3.05
N PHE A 92 19.19 12.44 3.56
CA PHE A 92 18.08 12.27 4.51
C PHE A 92 16.94 11.45 3.91
N ALA A 93 16.44 11.81 2.72
CA ALA A 93 15.36 11.09 2.05
C ALA A 93 15.74 9.63 1.78
N THR A 94 16.99 9.36 1.39
CA THR A 94 17.47 7.99 1.21
C THR A 94 17.48 7.21 2.52
N ALA A 95 18.03 7.79 3.58
CA ALA A 95 18.08 7.15 4.90
C ALA A 95 16.67 6.87 5.43
N VAL A 96 15.75 7.84 5.33
CA VAL A 96 14.36 7.65 5.77
C VAL A 96 13.70 6.53 4.98
N GLN A 97 13.86 6.49 3.66
CA GLN A 97 13.24 5.44 2.85
C GLN A 97 13.71 4.03 3.22
N ILE A 98 15.02 3.86 3.48
CA ILE A 98 15.58 2.59 3.96
C ILE A 98 15.04 2.26 5.35
N LEU A 99 15.01 3.25 6.25
CA LEU A 99 14.49 3.06 7.61
C LEU A 99 13.01 2.65 7.60
N LEU A 100 12.17 3.27 6.76
CA LEU A 100 10.76 2.89 6.59
C LEU A 100 10.63 1.45 6.10
N ALA A 101 11.40 1.06 5.09
CA ALA A 101 11.41 -0.30 4.56
C ALA A 101 11.71 -1.33 5.66
N LEU A 102 12.82 -1.15 6.37
CA LEU A 102 13.25 -2.08 7.43
C LEU A 102 12.30 -2.06 8.63
N ALA A 103 11.86 -0.87 9.05
CA ALA A 103 10.93 -0.71 10.16
C ALA A 103 9.63 -1.48 9.91
N PHE A 104 9.03 -1.36 8.73
CA PHE A 104 7.78 -2.07 8.44
C PHE A 104 7.99 -3.57 8.18
N ILE A 105 9.11 -4.00 7.58
CA ILE A 105 9.39 -5.44 7.44
C ILE A 105 9.47 -6.10 8.83
N PHE A 106 10.28 -5.53 9.73
CA PHE A 106 10.52 -6.11 11.05
C PHE A 106 9.47 -5.73 12.11
N GLY A 107 8.64 -4.72 11.85
CA GLY A 107 7.68 -4.20 12.81
C GLY A 107 8.34 -3.45 13.97
N LEU A 108 9.22 -2.48 13.67
CA LEU A 108 9.99 -1.72 14.64
C LEU A 108 9.57 -0.23 14.63
N PHE A 109 9.09 0.27 15.76
CA PHE A 109 8.56 1.63 15.95
C PHE A 109 7.57 2.04 14.86
N ASN A 110 6.64 1.13 14.56
CA ASN A 110 5.79 1.22 13.38
C ASN A 110 4.92 2.47 13.31
N ARG A 111 4.36 2.92 14.43
CA ARG A 111 3.46 4.09 14.46
C ARG A 111 4.22 5.40 14.24
N PRO A 112 5.35 5.67 14.93
CA PRO A 112 6.25 6.76 14.58
C PRO A 112 6.71 6.71 13.10
N MET A 113 7.10 5.53 12.61
CA MET A 113 7.55 5.36 11.23
C MET A 113 6.42 5.60 10.23
N ALA A 114 5.19 5.20 10.53
CA ALA A 114 4.03 5.51 9.71
C ALA A 114 3.79 7.02 9.60
N LEU A 115 3.98 7.80 10.68
CA LEU A 115 3.90 9.26 10.58
C LEU A 115 5.00 9.87 9.72
N LEU A 116 6.23 9.38 9.87
CA LEU A 116 7.35 9.82 9.04
C LEU A 116 7.08 9.51 7.56
N GLY A 117 6.55 8.32 7.26
CA GLY A 117 6.09 7.90 5.94
C GLY A 117 4.98 8.79 5.38
N LEU A 118 3.97 9.14 6.18
CA LEU A 118 2.91 10.09 5.77
C LEU A 118 3.47 11.47 5.42
N GLY A 119 4.50 11.93 6.15
CA GLY A 119 5.21 13.17 5.83
C GLY A 119 5.91 13.10 4.47
N MET A 120 6.59 11.98 4.19
CA MET A 120 7.20 11.75 2.87
C MET A 120 6.16 11.66 1.75
N ASP A 121 5.06 10.93 1.97
CA ASP A 121 4.00 10.80 0.97
C ASP A 121 3.40 12.15 0.61
N LEU A 122 3.13 12.99 1.62
CA LEU A 122 2.60 14.34 1.42
C LEU A 122 3.57 15.22 0.63
N PHE A 123 4.87 15.13 0.92
CA PHE A 123 5.89 15.81 0.12
C PHE A 123 5.87 15.35 -1.34
N ILE A 124 5.81 14.04 -1.59
CA ILE A 124 5.78 13.46 -2.94
C ILE A 124 4.49 13.86 -3.69
N TYR A 125 3.36 13.97 -2.98
CA TYR A 125 2.12 14.53 -3.53
C TYR A 125 2.32 15.97 -4.00
N PHE A 126 2.98 16.81 -3.20
CA PHE A 126 3.23 18.19 -3.56
C PHE A 126 4.18 18.35 -4.77
N LEU A 127 4.95 17.32 -5.13
CA LEU A 127 5.68 17.23 -6.41
C LEU A 127 4.78 16.81 -7.61
N GLY A 128 3.48 16.60 -7.37
CA GLY A 128 2.49 16.27 -8.38
C GLY A 128 2.32 14.77 -8.64
N ASN A 129 2.83 13.89 -7.79
CA ASN A 129 2.72 12.45 -7.99
C ASN A 129 1.39 11.90 -7.44
N SER A 130 0.49 11.42 -8.31
CA SER A 130 -0.84 10.89 -7.91
C SER A 130 -1.03 9.38 -8.17
N ARG A 131 -0.05 8.68 -8.74
CA ARG A 131 -0.17 7.24 -9.07
C ARG A 131 0.05 6.35 -7.85
N ILE A 132 1.25 6.38 -7.31
CA ILE A 132 1.73 5.45 -6.28
C ILE A 132 1.65 6.01 -4.85
N PRO A 133 1.92 7.30 -4.58
CA PRO A 133 1.81 7.86 -3.23
C PRO A 133 0.49 7.57 -2.50
N PRO A 134 -0.68 7.55 -3.18
CA PRO A 134 -1.93 7.17 -2.51
C PRO A 134 -1.92 5.80 -1.83
N PHE A 135 -1.22 4.83 -2.43
CA PHE A 135 -1.10 3.48 -1.87
C PHE A 135 -0.18 3.44 -0.65
N PHE A 136 0.96 4.14 -0.70
CA PHE A 136 1.80 4.30 0.49
C PHE A 136 1.03 4.99 1.61
N THR A 137 0.29 6.07 1.30
CA THR A 137 -0.48 6.82 2.31
C THR A 137 -1.50 5.94 3.00
N ILE A 138 -2.30 5.17 2.24
CA ILE A 138 -3.29 4.29 2.86
C ILE A 138 -2.63 3.15 3.65
N GLY A 139 -1.46 2.66 3.21
CA GLY A 139 -0.65 1.70 3.97
C GLY A 139 -0.14 2.27 5.29
N HIS A 140 0.39 3.48 5.29
CA HIS A 140 0.84 4.16 6.50
C HIS A 140 -0.33 4.44 7.46
N LEU A 141 -1.46 4.92 6.95
CA LEU A 141 -2.68 5.09 7.75
C LEU A 141 -3.12 3.74 8.34
N PHE A 142 -3.09 2.67 7.55
CA PHE A 142 -3.41 1.33 8.04
C PHE A 142 -2.49 0.93 9.20
N VAL A 143 -1.17 1.02 9.03
CA VAL A 143 -0.20 0.67 10.09
C VAL A 143 -0.39 1.55 11.33
N LEU A 144 -0.61 2.85 11.15
CA LEU A 144 -0.80 3.81 12.22
C LEU A 144 -2.04 3.48 13.07
N PHE A 145 -3.17 3.11 12.45
CA PHE A 145 -4.43 2.87 13.18
C PHE A 145 -4.58 1.44 13.69
N THR A 146 -4.00 0.45 13.02
CA THR A 146 -4.21 -0.96 13.36
C THR A 146 -3.19 -1.51 14.34
N ASN A 147 -2.19 -0.73 14.76
CA ASN A 147 -1.06 -1.23 15.59
C ASN A 147 -0.31 -2.39 14.92
N ALA A 148 -0.10 -2.33 13.60
CA ALA A 148 0.42 -3.46 12.83
C ALA A 148 1.79 -3.99 13.30
N GLY A 149 2.58 -3.18 14.01
CA GLY A 149 3.86 -3.60 14.62
C GLY A 149 3.70 -4.66 15.71
N LEU A 150 2.55 -4.72 16.39
CA LEU A 150 2.30 -5.69 17.45
C LEU A 150 2.05 -7.12 16.92
N TYR A 151 1.72 -7.26 15.64
CA TYR A 151 1.43 -8.55 15.01
C TYR A 151 2.68 -9.07 14.31
N TYR A 152 3.33 -10.08 14.90
CA TYR A 152 4.56 -10.67 14.35
C TYR A 152 5.67 -9.63 14.06
N GLY A 153 5.81 -8.64 14.94
CA GLY A 153 6.85 -7.60 14.83
C GLY A 153 7.67 -7.44 16.11
N VAL A 154 8.80 -6.74 15.98
CA VAL A 154 9.69 -6.40 17.10
C VAL A 154 8.95 -5.58 18.16
N ASP A 155 8.04 -4.70 17.77
CA ASP A 155 7.19 -3.92 18.67
C ASP A 155 6.37 -4.84 19.60
N GLY A 156 5.72 -5.86 19.05
CA GLY A 156 4.98 -6.85 19.84
C GLY A 156 5.89 -7.62 20.82
N TRP A 157 7.09 -8.01 20.36
CA TRP A 157 8.08 -8.66 21.21
C TRP A 157 8.58 -7.75 22.34
N LEU A 158 8.88 -6.48 22.05
CA LEU A 158 9.30 -5.48 23.05
C LEU A 158 8.20 -5.22 24.07
N MET A 159 6.95 -5.06 23.64
CA MET A 159 5.80 -4.85 24.53
C MET A 159 5.65 -6.00 25.53
N ASN A 160 5.77 -7.25 25.05
CA ASN A 160 5.74 -8.44 25.91
C ASN A 160 6.95 -8.50 26.86
N LYS A 161 8.17 -8.27 26.34
CA LYS A 161 9.40 -8.30 27.14
C LYS A 161 9.38 -7.29 28.30
N TYR A 162 8.81 -6.12 28.08
CA TYR A 162 8.77 -5.04 29.06
C TYR A 162 7.45 -4.93 29.82
N GLU A 163 6.50 -5.87 29.64
CA GLU A 163 5.15 -5.80 30.25
C GLU A 163 5.22 -5.52 31.75
N ASN A 164 6.03 -6.29 32.48
CA ASN A 164 6.17 -6.22 33.94
C ASN A 164 7.31 -5.31 34.43
N VAL A 165 8.02 -4.63 33.52
CA VAL A 165 9.17 -3.79 33.85
C VAL A 165 8.72 -2.34 34.09
N LYS A 166 8.97 -1.81 35.29
CA LYS A 166 8.52 -0.46 35.72
C LYS A 166 9.56 0.67 35.53
N THR A 167 10.66 0.41 34.82
CA THR A 167 11.73 1.42 34.61
C THR A 167 11.28 2.56 33.69
N GLY A 168 11.94 3.72 33.79
CA GLY A 168 11.68 4.86 32.91
C GLY A 168 11.91 4.53 31.43
N SER A 169 12.95 3.74 31.11
CA SER A 169 13.23 3.27 29.75
C SER A 169 12.13 2.35 29.19
N ALA A 170 11.59 1.45 30.01
CA ALA A 170 10.46 0.60 29.60
C ALA A 170 9.20 1.43 29.31
N LYS A 171 8.91 2.45 30.13
CA LYS A 171 7.81 3.39 29.87
C LYS A 171 8.02 4.17 28.57
N LEU A 172 9.25 4.65 28.31
CA LEU A 172 9.59 5.36 27.08
C LEU A 172 9.42 4.46 25.85
N ILE A 173 9.95 3.23 25.86
CA ILE A 173 9.81 2.27 24.76
C ILE A 173 8.34 1.97 24.49
N LYS A 174 7.56 1.67 25.54
CA LYS A 174 6.11 1.43 25.42
C LYS A 174 5.43 2.65 24.80
N SER A 175 5.70 3.85 25.29
CA SER A 175 5.12 5.09 24.76
C SER A 175 5.47 5.36 23.30
N LEU A 176 6.68 5.01 22.86
CA LEU A 176 7.09 5.15 21.45
C LEU A 176 6.38 4.14 20.55
N ILE A 177 6.23 2.89 21.02
CA ILE A 177 5.54 1.82 20.29
C ILE A 177 4.04 2.10 20.18
N THR A 178 3.38 2.38 21.30
CA THR A 178 1.92 2.59 21.36
C THR A 178 1.53 3.93 20.80
N PHE A 179 2.41 4.93 20.90
CA PHE A 179 2.20 6.26 20.34
C PHE A 179 0.83 6.83 20.78
N ASP A 180 0.60 6.78 22.10
CA ASP A 180 -0.70 7.02 22.74
C ASP A 180 -1.12 8.49 22.81
N PHE A 181 -0.50 9.39 22.03
CA PHE A 181 -0.90 10.78 22.05
C PHE A 181 -2.26 11.03 21.40
N ILE A 182 -2.80 10.10 20.59
CA ILE A 182 -4.09 10.28 19.90
C ILE A 182 -5.25 10.09 20.90
N THR A 183 -5.38 11.05 21.81
CA THR A 183 -6.47 11.13 22.79
C THR A 183 -7.80 11.39 22.08
N PRO A 184 -8.95 11.13 22.72
CA PRO A 184 -10.26 11.46 22.15
C PRO A 184 -10.40 12.95 21.76
N LYS A 185 -9.76 13.86 22.49
CA LYS A 185 -9.71 15.29 22.14
C LYS A 185 -8.89 15.53 20.88
N MET A 186 -7.69 14.94 20.79
CA MET A 186 -6.86 15.06 19.60
C MET A 186 -7.49 14.42 18.36
N ARG A 187 -8.24 13.32 18.50
CA ARG A 187 -9.02 12.74 17.37
C ARG A 187 -9.95 13.77 16.75
N LYS A 188 -10.67 14.54 17.56
CA LYS A 188 -11.58 15.59 17.08
C LYS A 188 -10.81 16.70 16.37
N VAL A 189 -9.68 17.14 16.93
CA VAL A 189 -8.83 18.16 16.30
C VAL A 189 -8.29 17.67 14.95
N ILE A 190 -7.76 16.45 14.90
CA ILE A 190 -7.27 15.85 13.65
C ILE A 190 -8.41 15.73 12.64
N ALA A 191 -9.60 15.26 13.08
CA ALA A 191 -10.76 15.16 12.21
C ALA A 191 -11.15 16.53 11.61
N SER A 192 -11.18 17.58 12.42
CA SER A 192 -11.49 18.94 11.95
C SER A 192 -10.44 19.47 10.99
N VAL A 193 -9.14 19.32 11.30
CA VAL A 193 -8.04 19.77 10.42
C VAL A 193 -8.09 19.01 9.09
N CYS A 194 -8.21 17.69 9.12
CA CYS A 194 -8.36 16.89 7.90
C CYS A 194 -9.62 17.27 7.13
N GLY A 195 -10.75 17.56 7.79
CA GLY A 195 -11.97 18.02 7.11
C GLY A 195 -11.77 19.36 6.39
N ILE A 196 -11.08 20.31 7.02
CA ILE A 196 -10.73 21.60 6.40
C ILE A 196 -9.79 21.39 5.20
N LEU A 197 -8.75 20.57 5.36
CA LEU A 197 -7.83 20.25 4.27
C LEU A 197 -8.52 19.53 3.12
N ALA A 198 -9.43 18.60 3.42
CA ALA A 198 -10.22 17.91 2.40
C ALA A 198 -11.01 18.90 1.54
N PHE A 199 -11.69 19.85 2.18
CA PHE A 199 -12.42 20.90 1.49
C PHE A 199 -11.50 21.86 0.72
N TYR A 200 -10.36 22.25 1.31
CA TYR A 200 -9.37 23.09 0.65
C TYR A 200 -8.87 22.46 -0.66
N TYR A 201 -8.46 21.20 -0.64
CA TYR A 201 -7.96 20.53 -1.83
C TYR A 201 -9.05 20.24 -2.85
N LEU A 202 -10.29 19.99 -2.41
CA LEU A 202 -11.45 19.87 -3.31
C LEU A 202 -11.72 21.19 -4.06
N LEU A 203 -11.67 22.32 -3.36
CA LEU A 203 -11.80 23.64 -4.01
C LEU A 203 -10.64 23.92 -4.96
N LYS A 204 -9.41 23.53 -4.58
CA LYS A 204 -8.23 23.71 -5.45
C LYS A 204 -8.29 22.88 -6.72
N ALA A 205 -8.83 21.65 -6.67
CA ALA A 205 -9.00 20.81 -7.84
C ALA A 205 -9.83 21.50 -8.95
N ASN A 206 -10.77 22.39 -8.61
CA ASN A 206 -11.60 23.11 -9.57
C ASN A 206 -10.93 24.36 -10.18
N VAL A 207 -9.83 24.85 -9.60
CA VAL A 207 -9.17 26.11 -10.01
C VAL A 207 -7.83 25.85 -10.69
N ILE A 208 -7.23 24.68 -10.47
CA ILE A 208 -5.94 24.32 -11.06
C ILE A 208 -6.15 23.82 -12.49
N GLU A 209 -5.43 24.45 -13.42
CA GLU A 209 -5.57 24.17 -14.87
C GLU A 209 -4.82 22.89 -15.30
N THR A 210 -3.77 22.51 -14.58
CA THR A 210 -2.94 21.35 -14.94
C THR A 210 -3.57 20.04 -14.46
N GLY A 211 -3.79 19.08 -15.36
CA GLY A 211 -4.40 17.79 -15.00
C GLY A 211 -3.64 17.01 -13.91
N LYS A 212 -2.30 17.11 -13.87
CA LYS A 212 -1.45 16.43 -12.88
C LYS A 212 -1.75 16.86 -11.45
N ILE A 213 -1.75 18.17 -11.17
CA ILE A 213 -2.00 18.70 -9.83
C ILE A 213 -3.47 18.66 -9.46
N THR A 214 -4.38 18.75 -10.44
CA THR A 214 -5.82 18.50 -10.21
C THR A 214 -6.07 17.09 -9.69
N MET A 215 -5.46 16.07 -10.29
CA MET A 215 -5.53 14.69 -9.79
C MET A 215 -4.97 14.55 -8.36
N VAL A 216 -3.81 15.15 -8.08
CA VAL A 216 -3.25 15.15 -6.72
C VAL A 216 -4.19 15.82 -5.72
N SER A 217 -4.77 16.96 -6.08
CA SER A 217 -5.69 17.69 -5.21
C SER A 217 -6.92 16.86 -4.90
N THR A 218 -7.49 16.17 -5.88
CA THR A 218 -8.59 15.22 -5.66
C THR A 218 -8.19 14.08 -4.74
N ASP A 219 -7.01 13.48 -4.93
CA ASP A 219 -6.53 12.40 -4.07
C ASP A 219 -6.30 12.85 -2.62
N LEU A 220 -5.69 14.02 -2.43
CA LEU A 220 -5.52 14.62 -1.10
C LEU A 220 -6.87 14.93 -0.47
N ALA A 221 -7.81 15.50 -1.22
CA ALA A 221 -9.15 15.80 -0.73
C ALA A 221 -9.84 14.53 -0.20
N VAL A 222 -9.78 13.45 -0.98
CA VAL A 222 -10.36 12.15 -0.63
C VAL A 222 -9.66 11.53 0.59
N LEU A 223 -8.32 11.50 0.62
CA LEU A 223 -7.56 10.91 1.73
C LEU A 223 -7.76 11.66 3.05
N PHE A 224 -7.75 13.00 3.01
CA PHE A 224 -8.07 13.81 4.19
C PHE A 224 -9.52 13.64 4.61
N GLY A 225 -10.46 13.53 3.66
CA GLY A 225 -11.87 13.25 3.94
C GLY A 225 -12.09 11.91 4.63
N PHE A 226 -11.45 10.84 4.13
CA PHE A 226 -11.48 9.51 4.76
C PHE A 226 -10.84 9.51 6.14
N THR A 227 -9.73 10.20 6.31
CA THR A 227 -9.06 10.35 7.61
C THR A 227 -9.96 11.08 8.60
N ALA A 228 -10.57 12.20 8.17
CA ALA A 228 -11.50 12.97 8.99
C ALA A 228 -12.71 12.12 9.41
N TYR A 229 -13.34 11.44 8.45
CA TYR A 229 -14.48 10.58 8.68
C TYR A 229 -14.13 9.42 9.63
N GLY A 230 -13.00 8.72 9.39
CA GLY A 230 -12.54 7.63 10.25
C GLY A 230 -12.31 8.08 11.70
N MET A 231 -11.67 9.22 11.91
CA MET A 231 -11.47 9.81 13.23
C MET A 231 -12.77 10.24 13.91
N PHE A 232 -13.73 10.72 13.13
CA PHE A 232 -15.03 11.18 13.62
C PHE A 232 -15.94 10.02 14.05
N VAL A 233 -16.01 8.96 13.24
CA VAL A 233 -16.90 7.81 13.52
C VAL A 233 -16.31 6.83 14.53
N PHE A 234 -15.00 6.85 14.74
CA PHE A 234 -14.35 5.96 15.70
C PHE A 234 -14.85 6.23 17.13
N ARG A 235 -15.37 5.18 17.77
CA ARG A 235 -15.80 5.18 19.17
C ARG A 235 -14.95 4.19 19.97
N GLU A 236 -14.81 4.46 21.27
CA GLU A 236 -14.19 3.50 22.19
C GLU A 236 -14.94 2.16 22.15
N GLY A 237 -14.19 1.06 22.18
CA GLY A 237 -14.71 -0.29 21.99
C GLY A 237 -14.87 -0.74 20.53
N MET A 238 -14.78 0.17 19.53
CA MET A 238 -14.79 -0.25 18.12
C MET A 238 -13.47 -0.93 17.71
N SER A 239 -13.56 -1.99 16.89
CA SER A 239 -12.39 -2.61 16.29
C SER A 239 -11.71 -1.65 15.31
N LYS A 240 -10.49 -1.24 15.62
CA LYS A 240 -9.66 -0.38 14.76
C LYS A 240 -9.36 -1.07 13.42
N ILE A 241 -9.12 -2.38 13.44
CA ILE A 241 -8.83 -3.15 12.21
C ILE A 241 -10.06 -3.21 11.31
N ALA A 242 -11.24 -3.49 11.85
CA ALA A 242 -12.47 -3.54 11.07
C ALA A 242 -12.77 -2.18 10.42
N LEU A 243 -12.75 -1.10 11.21
CA LEU A 243 -12.99 0.26 10.69
C LEU A 243 -11.96 0.63 9.61
N THR A 244 -10.67 0.43 9.89
CA THR A 244 -9.59 0.81 8.95
C THR A 244 -9.66 -0.01 7.67
N THR A 245 -9.97 -1.30 7.74
CA THR A 245 -10.13 -2.17 6.57
C THR A 245 -11.37 -1.78 5.75
N SER A 246 -12.47 -1.37 6.40
CA SER A 246 -13.64 -0.84 5.70
C SER A 246 -13.35 0.47 4.98
N LEU A 247 -12.60 1.40 5.60
CA LEU A 247 -12.19 2.64 4.92
C LEU A 247 -11.23 2.33 3.76
N LEU A 248 -10.28 1.41 3.93
CA LEU A 248 -9.41 0.92 2.86
C LEU A 248 -10.23 0.34 1.70
N ARG A 249 -11.25 -0.46 1.97
CA ARG A 249 -12.14 -1.02 0.95
C ARG A 249 -12.84 0.09 0.15
N ILE A 250 -13.45 1.06 0.83
CA ILE A 250 -14.15 2.15 0.15
C ILE A 250 -13.16 2.98 -0.68
N TRP A 251 -11.97 3.26 -0.12
CA TRP A 251 -10.90 3.96 -0.82
C TRP A 251 -10.40 3.21 -2.06
N LEU A 252 -10.24 1.88 -1.97
CA LEU A 252 -9.92 1.06 -3.14
C LEU A 252 -11.01 1.16 -4.20
N GLY A 253 -12.28 1.13 -3.80
CA GLY A 253 -13.39 1.36 -4.73
C GLY A 253 -13.30 2.73 -5.41
N TYR A 254 -13.03 3.80 -4.66
CA TYR A 254 -12.72 5.12 -5.24
C TYR A 254 -11.56 5.06 -6.23
N ARG A 255 -10.43 4.43 -5.87
CA ARG A 255 -9.25 4.34 -6.75
C ARG A 255 -9.53 3.56 -8.02
N LEU A 256 -10.31 2.50 -7.96
CA LEU A 256 -10.72 1.76 -9.14
C LEU A 256 -11.57 2.64 -10.07
N LEU A 257 -12.53 3.41 -9.54
CA LEU A 257 -13.29 4.39 -10.33
C LEU A 257 -12.39 5.51 -10.88
N HIS A 258 -11.46 6.00 -10.08
CA HIS A 258 -10.54 7.07 -10.48
C HIS A 258 -9.64 6.62 -11.64
N GLU A 259 -9.06 5.42 -11.58
CA GLU A 259 -8.29 4.90 -12.72
C GLU A 259 -9.17 4.64 -13.95
N ILE A 260 -10.44 4.24 -13.77
CA ILE A 260 -11.36 4.02 -14.90
C ILE A 260 -11.76 5.32 -15.60
N PHE A 261 -12.20 6.33 -14.84
CA PHE A 261 -12.89 7.51 -15.36
C PHE A 261 -12.01 8.76 -15.47
N VAL A 262 -10.92 8.84 -14.71
CA VAL A 262 -10.02 10.00 -14.73
C VAL A 262 -8.74 9.69 -15.52
N ARG A 263 -8.33 8.42 -15.58
CA ARG A 263 -7.16 7.95 -16.33
C ARG A 263 -7.56 6.94 -17.38
N GLU A 264 -8.40 7.40 -18.31
CA GLU A 264 -8.97 6.55 -19.36
C GLU A 264 -7.90 5.88 -20.24
N VAL A 265 -6.74 6.52 -20.44
CA VAL A 265 -5.64 5.97 -21.24
C VAL A 265 -4.92 4.84 -20.48
N PRO A 266 -4.96 3.59 -20.98
CA PRO A 266 -4.25 2.47 -20.38
C PRO A 266 -2.74 2.73 -20.35
N ALA A 267 -2.08 2.23 -19.31
CA ALA A 267 -0.62 2.28 -19.21
C ALA A 267 -0.09 1.09 -18.42
N VAL A 268 1.12 0.60 -18.77
CA VAL A 268 1.80 -0.50 -18.05
C VAL A 268 2.01 -0.22 -16.56
N ASN A 269 2.06 1.06 -16.19
CA ASN A 269 2.20 1.51 -14.82
C ASN A 269 0.88 1.95 -14.16
N GLY A 270 -0.27 1.62 -14.78
CA GLY A 270 -1.63 1.89 -14.32
C GLY A 270 -2.51 0.63 -14.34
N LEU A 271 -3.83 0.81 -14.43
CA LEU A 271 -4.78 -0.25 -14.75
C LEU A 271 -5.39 -0.01 -16.14
N PRO A 272 -5.92 -1.04 -16.81
CA PRO A 272 -6.70 -0.85 -18.02
C PRO A 272 -7.97 -0.04 -17.70
N GLY A 273 -8.06 1.21 -18.19
CA GLY A 273 -9.23 2.08 -18.03
C GLY A 273 -10.30 1.86 -19.11
N TRP A 274 -11.21 2.83 -19.31
CA TRP A 274 -12.18 2.86 -20.43
C TRP A 274 -11.56 3.27 -21.79
N GLY A 275 -10.23 3.18 -21.93
CA GLY A 275 -9.54 3.51 -23.17
C GLY A 275 -9.98 2.66 -24.36
N SER A 276 -9.63 3.13 -25.56
CA SER A 276 -9.96 2.40 -26.79
C SER A 276 -9.19 1.09 -26.88
N GLY A 277 -9.72 0.15 -27.67
CA GLY A 277 -9.01 -1.09 -27.98
C GLY A 277 -7.65 -0.86 -28.63
N GLU A 278 -7.50 0.23 -29.41
CA GLU A 278 -6.24 0.65 -30.02
C GLU A 278 -5.22 1.09 -28.96
N GLN A 279 -5.61 1.94 -28.02
CA GLN A 279 -4.73 2.36 -26.93
C GLN A 279 -4.28 1.18 -26.06
N LEU A 280 -5.18 0.22 -25.80
CA LEU A 280 -4.80 -0.99 -25.07
C LEU A 280 -3.91 -1.91 -25.91
N ALA A 281 -4.13 -1.99 -27.22
CA ALA A 281 -3.27 -2.75 -28.13
C ALA A 281 -1.84 -2.20 -28.17
N GLU A 282 -1.66 -0.87 -28.14
CA GLU A 282 -0.34 -0.24 -28.02
C GLU A 282 0.38 -0.66 -26.73
N VAL A 283 -0.34 -0.68 -25.60
CA VAL A 283 0.20 -1.16 -24.32
C VAL A 283 0.58 -2.64 -24.39
N PHE A 284 -0.27 -3.48 -25.01
CA PHE A 284 0.05 -4.90 -25.19
C PHE A 284 1.24 -5.12 -26.13
N GLN A 285 1.34 -4.38 -27.22
CA GLN A 285 2.48 -4.45 -28.14
C GLN A 285 3.78 -4.11 -27.41
N PHE A 286 3.77 -3.03 -26.62
CA PHE A 286 4.90 -2.66 -25.77
C PHE A 286 5.27 -3.77 -24.78
N ILE A 287 4.28 -4.42 -24.16
CA ILE A 287 4.51 -5.57 -23.28
C ILE A 287 5.15 -6.74 -24.05
N VAL A 288 4.66 -7.07 -25.25
CA VAL A 288 5.25 -8.16 -26.08
C VAL A 288 6.74 -7.92 -26.31
N GLU A 289 7.13 -6.67 -26.55
CA GLU A 289 8.52 -6.29 -26.83
C GLU A 289 9.44 -6.26 -25.61
N GLN A 290 8.92 -5.87 -24.43
CA GLN A 290 9.73 -5.62 -23.23
C GLN A 290 9.68 -6.74 -22.18
N HIS A 291 8.89 -7.79 -22.43
CA HIS A 291 8.65 -8.87 -21.49
C HIS A 291 9.41 -10.15 -21.87
N TRP A 292 9.56 -11.08 -20.93
CA TRP A 292 10.07 -12.43 -21.22
C TRP A 292 9.26 -13.13 -22.31
N GLY A 293 9.95 -13.78 -23.27
CA GLY A 293 9.32 -14.35 -24.47
C GLY A 293 8.11 -15.24 -24.21
N VAL A 294 8.12 -16.08 -23.17
CA VAL A 294 6.96 -16.93 -22.82
C VAL A 294 5.70 -16.10 -22.54
N PHE A 295 5.83 -15.03 -21.74
CA PHE A 295 4.70 -14.17 -21.40
C PHE A 295 4.38 -13.18 -22.52
N GLY A 296 5.40 -12.69 -23.24
CA GLY A 296 5.21 -11.89 -24.45
C GLY A 296 4.35 -12.63 -25.48
N SER A 297 4.65 -13.91 -25.76
CA SER A 297 3.84 -14.73 -26.66
C SER A 297 2.41 -14.98 -26.16
N ILE A 298 2.19 -15.08 -24.84
CA ILE A 298 0.83 -15.16 -24.29
C ILE A 298 0.06 -13.87 -24.59
N VAL A 299 0.69 -12.71 -24.41
CA VAL A 299 0.07 -11.40 -24.68
C VAL A 299 -0.20 -11.24 -26.17
N GLU A 300 0.77 -11.58 -27.02
CA GLU A 300 0.67 -11.53 -28.47
C GLU A 300 -0.47 -12.42 -29.01
N LEU A 301 -0.64 -13.63 -28.47
CA LEU A 301 -1.62 -14.59 -28.98
C LEU A 301 -3.02 -14.43 -28.36
N ALA A 302 -3.11 -14.06 -27.08
CA ALA A 302 -4.38 -14.06 -26.34
C ALA A 302 -4.94 -12.67 -26.02
N PHE A 303 -4.10 -11.63 -25.95
CA PHE A 303 -4.50 -10.29 -25.53
C PHE A 303 -4.52 -9.29 -26.68
N LEU A 304 -3.45 -9.21 -27.45
CA LEU A 304 -3.29 -8.23 -28.52
C LEU A 304 -4.39 -8.31 -29.61
N PRO A 305 -4.76 -9.50 -30.17
CA PRO A 305 -5.78 -9.59 -31.22
C PRO A 305 -7.19 -9.27 -30.71
N PHE A 306 -7.38 -9.32 -29.39
CA PHE A 306 -8.65 -9.12 -28.71
C PHE A 306 -8.63 -7.89 -27.79
N ALA A 307 -7.76 -6.92 -28.07
CA ALA A 307 -7.57 -5.76 -27.19
C ALA A 307 -8.88 -5.00 -26.91
N SER A 308 -9.74 -4.80 -27.91
CA SER A 308 -11.06 -4.18 -27.73
C SER A 308 -11.97 -4.96 -26.78
N PHE A 309 -11.95 -6.30 -26.85
CA PHE A 309 -12.70 -7.15 -25.93
C PHE A 309 -12.17 -7.02 -24.50
N TRP A 310 -10.85 -7.09 -24.33
CA TRP A 310 -10.20 -6.98 -23.03
C TRP A 310 -10.39 -5.60 -22.38
N ALA A 311 -10.35 -4.52 -23.16
CA ALA A 311 -10.63 -3.17 -22.67
C ALA A 311 -12.02 -3.10 -22.00
N ILE A 312 -13.06 -3.60 -22.69
CA ILE A 312 -14.43 -3.65 -22.17
C ILE A 312 -14.51 -4.57 -20.94
N ALA A 313 -13.92 -5.77 -21.01
CA ALA A 313 -13.97 -6.74 -19.93
C ALA A 313 -13.33 -6.20 -18.64
N PHE A 314 -12.14 -5.61 -18.73
CA PHE A 314 -11.45 -5.00 -17.59
C PHE A 314 -12.26 -3.82 -17.02
N ALA A 315 -12.77 -2.94 -17.88
CA ALA A 315 -13.56 -1.80 -17.43
C ALA A 315 -14.85 -2.21 -16.70
N ILE A 316 -15.57 -3.22 -17.20
CA ILE A 316 -16.78 -3.76 -16.55
C ILE A 316 -16.44 -4.36 -15.18
N ILE A 317 -15.44 -5.26 -15.11
CA ILE A 317 -15.06 -5.92 -13.86
C ILE A 317 -14.61 -4.87 -12.84
N GLN A 318 -13.74 -3.96 -13.24
CA GLN A 318 -13.20 -2.93 -12.37
C GLN A 318 -14.31 -1.98 -11.87
N THR A 319 -15.25 -1.57 -12.73
CA THR A 319 -16.38 -0.69 -12.34
C THR A 319 -17.32 -1.41 -11.37
N ALA A 320 -17.69 -2.66 -11.67
CA ALA A 320 -18.57 -3.45 -10.82
C ALA A 320 -17.95 -3.68 -9.44
N VAL A 321 -16.68 -4.11 -9.38
CA VAL A 321 -15.93 -4.28 -8.12
C VAL A 321 -15.86 -2.96 -7.36
N ALA A 322 -15.59 -1.85 -8.04
CA ALA A 322 -15.47 -0.55 -7.41
C ALA A 322 -16.75 -0.13 -6.69
N VAL A 323 -17.90 -0.28 -7.36
CA VAL A 323 -19.23 -0.03 -6.77
C VAL A 323 -19.48 -0.98 -5.60
N MET A 324 -19.18 -2.27 -5.77
CA MET A 324 -19.30 -3.27 -4.69
C MET A 324 -18.43 -2.94 -3.47
N PHE A 325 -17.23 -2.41 -3.68
CA PHE A 325 -16.33 -1.97 -2.62
C PHE A 325 -16.80 -0.70 -1.92
N ILE A 326 -17.31 0.29 -2.65
CA ILE A 326 -17.84 1.51 -2.03
C ILE A 326 -19.05 1.17 -1.16
N LEU A 327 -20.00 0.41 -1.71
CA LEU A 327 -21.24 0.06 -1.02
C LEU A 327 -21.07 -1.07 0.01
N GLY A 328 -19.99 -1.85 -0.08
CA GLY A 328 -19.79 -3.03 0.75
C GLY A 328 -20.79 -4.15 0.46
N ILE A 329 -20.97 -4.47 -0.83
CA ILE A 329 -21.88 -5.53 -1.28
C ILE A 329 -21.07 -6.71 -1.78
N ARG A 330 -21.26 -7.89 -1.19
CA ARG A 330 -20.52 -9.12 -1.51
C ARG A 330 -19.01 -8.87 -1.58
N THR A 331 -18.49 -8.15 -0.58
CA THR A 331 -17.11 -7.65 -0.49
C THR A 331 -16.08 -8.75 -0.74
N ARG A 332 -16.31 -9.95 -0.19
CA ARG A 332 -15.42 -11.11 -0.36
C ARG A 332 -15.38 -11.62 -1.80
N LEU A 333 -16.52 -11.60 -2.50
CA LEU A 333 -16.59 -11.97 -3.92
C LEU A 333 -15.89 -10.92 -4.78
N ALA A 334 -16.20 -9.64 -4.57
CA ALA A 334 -15.54 -8.53 -5.27
C ALA A 334 -14.02 -8.59 -5.12
N SER A 335 -13.54 -8.84 -3.90
CA SER A 335 -12.10 -8.96 -3.61
C SER A 335 -11.45 -10.14 -4.34
N LYS A 336 -12.13 -11.29 -4.45
CA LYS A 336 -11.62 -12.44 -5.21
C LYS A 336 -11.56 -12.14 -6.72
N LEU A 337 -12.62 -11.57 -7.27
CA LEU A 337 -12.70 -11.24 -8.70
C LEU A 337 -11.58 -10.28 -9.11
N ILE A 338 -11.40 -9.19 -8.36
CA ILE A 338 -10.35 -8.22 -8.66
C ILE A 338 -8.96 -8.77 -8.36
N ALA A 339 -8.78 -9.61 -7.33
CA ALA A 339 -7.49 -10.26 -7.07
C ALA A 339 -7.05 -11.17 -8.23
N ILE A 340 -7.99 -11.93 -8.82
CA ILE A 340 -7.73 -12.77 -9.99
C ILE A 340 -7.33 -11.88 -11.18
N MET A 341 -8.12 -10.84 -11.47
CA MET A 341 -7.82 -9.91 -12.56
C MET A 341 -6.43 -9.26 -12.39
N LEU A 342 -6.14 -8.73 -11.20
CA LEU A 342 -4.85 -8.10 -10.90
C LEU A 342 -3.69 -9.10 -11.00
N THR A 343 -3.88 -10.35 -10.55
CA THR A 343 -2.85 -11.39 -10.71
C THR A 343 -2.54 -11.65 -12.18
N VAL A 344 -3.57 -11.75 -13.03
CA VAL A 344 -3.39 -11.88 -14.49
C VAL A 344 -2.65 -10.67 -15.05
N LEU A 345 -3.09 -9.44 -14.70
CA LEU A 345 -2.45 -8.20 -15.15
C LEU A 345 -0.95 -8.13 -14.77
N ILE A 346 -0.59 -8.57 -13.56
CA ILE A 346 0.81 -8.62 -13.11
C ILE A 346 1.61 -9.59 -13.96
N LEU A 347 1.10 -10.80 -14.19
CA LEU A 347 1.78 -11.83 -14.99
C LEU A 347 1.99 -11.42 -16.44
N ILE A 348 1.11 -10.56 -16.98
CA ILE A 348 1.24 -10.02 -18.33
C ILE A 348 1.94 -8.65 -18.38
N GLY A 349 2.58 -8.19 -17.31
CA GLY A 349 3.46 -7.01 -17.38
C GLY A 349 2.96 -5.70 -16.79
N PHE A 350 1.77 -5.65 -16.18
CA PHE A 350 1.33 -4.49 -15.38
C PHE A 350 1.99 -4.51 -14.01
N THR A 351 3.27 -4.13 -13.96
CA THR A 351 4.18 -4.44 -12.83
C THR A 351 4.31 -3.35 -11.77
N ARG A 352 3.62 -2.21 -11.94
CA ARG A 352 3.68 -1.11 -10.96
C ARG A 352 2.41 -0.98 -10.13
N TYR A 353 1.29 -0.62 -10.76
CA TYR A 353 0.06 -0.28 -10.04
C TYR A 353 -0.73 -1.51 -9.58
N ALA A 354 -0.88 -2.52 -10.45
CA ALA A 354 -1.66 -3.72 -10.13
C ALA A 354 -1.12 -4.48 -8.90
N PRO A 355 0.20 -4.64 -8.69
CA PRO A 355 0.75 -5.22 -7.47
C PRO A 355 0.38 -4.45 -6.18
N PHE A 356 0.38 -3.11 -6.21
CA PHE A 356 -0.08 -2.27 -5.08
C PHE A 356 -1.54 -2.54 -4.75
N VAL A 357 -2.42 -2.48 -5.75
CA VAL A 357 -3.87 -2.73 -5.55
C VAL A 357 -4.10 -4.13 -5.02
N LEU A 358 -3.38 -5.14 -5.54
CA LEU A 358 -3.52 -6.53 -5.12
C LEU A 358 -3.23 -6.70 -3.63
N GLY A 359 -2.14 -6.11 -3.12
CA GLY A 359 -1.80 -6.21 -1.70
C GLY A 359 -2.90 -5.69 -0.77
N TYR A 360 -3.50 -4.55 -1.11
CA TYR A 360 -4.59 -4.00 -0.29
C TYR A 360 -5.92 -4.71 -0.50
N VAL A 361 -6.20 -5.24 -1.69
CA VAL A 361 -7.35 -6.12 -1.92
C VAL A 361 -7.25 -7.37 -1.04
N VAL A 362 -6.05 -7.93 -0.87
CA VAL A 362 -5.82 -9.06 0.02
C VAL A 362 -6.13 -8.69 1.47
N ALA A 363 -5.76 -7.49 1.90
CA ALA A 363 -6.14 -6.98 3.23
C ALA A 363 -7.67 -6.96 3.40
N VAL A 364 -8.40 -6.40 2.43
CA VAL A 364 -9.87 -6.36 2.45
C VAL A 364 -10.48 -7.78 2.48
N LEU A 365 -9.93 -8.69 1.68
CA LEU A 365 -10.38 -10.08 1.59
C LEU A 365 -10.19 -10.84 2.91
N THR A 366 -9.05 -10.64 3.56
CA THR A 366 -8.59 -11.46 4.70
C THR A 366 -8.91 -10.86 6.05
N LEU A 367 -9.11 -9.54 6.14
CA LEU A 367 -9.45 -8.83 7.38
C LEU A 367 -10.95 -8.50 7.49
N ASN A 368 -11.77 -9.17 6.68
CA ASN A 368 -13.23 -8.98 6.63
C ASN A 368 -13.65 -7.51 6.43
N GLY A 369 -13.23 -6.89 5.32
CA GLY A 369 -13.58 -5.50 5.01
C GLY A 369 -15.08 -5.23 4.82
N GLY A 370 -15.94 -6.25 4.86
CA GLY A 370 -17.40 -6.13 4.85
C GLY A 370 -18.03 -5.91 6.24
N SER A 371 -17.23 -5.95 7.31
CA SER A 371 -17.72 -5.97 8.70
C SER A 371 -18.28 -4.64 9.22
N MET A 372 -17.84 -3.51 8.68
CA MET A 372 -18.31 -2.18 9.05
C MET A 372 -18.57 -1.32 7.82
N LEU A 373 -19.46 -0.32 7.94
CA LEU A 373 -19.75 0.67 6.90
C LEU A 373 -20.14 0.00 5.56
N SER A 374 -20.98 -1.02 5.63
CA SER A 374 -21.14 -2.01 4.56
C SER A 374 -22.57 -2.53 4.48
N PHE A 375 -23.11 -2.79 3.30
CA PHE A 375 -24.37 -3.54 3.21
C PHE A 375 -24.24 -5.01 3.63
N ASP A 376 -23.06 -5.61 3.51
CA ASP A 376 -22.82 -6.98 3.98
C ASP A 376 -23.00 -7.12 5.51
N GLN A 377 -22.86 -6.04 6.28
CA GLN A 377 -23.03 -6.08 7.74
C GLN A 377 -24.47 -6.43 8.16
N TYR A 378 -25.46 -6.18 7.30
CA TYR A 378 -26.88 -6.45 7.60
C TYR A 378 -27.26 -7.92 7.46
N LYS A 379 -26.40 -8.76 6.87
CA LYS A 379 -26.67 -10.18 6.71
C LYS A 379 -26.53 -10.99 8.00
N ASN A 380 -26.03 -10.38 9.08
CA ASN A 380 -25.72 -11.05 10.35
C ASN A 380 -24.80 -12.28 10.20
N ASP A 381 -24.00 -12.31 9.13
CA ASP A 381 -23.02 -13.38 8.90
C ASP A 381 -21.86 -13.25 9.90
N GLU A 382 -21.32 -14.40 10.34
CA GLU A 382 -20.12 -14.40 11.17
C GLU A 382 -18.91 -13.86 10.38
N PRO A 383 -18.03 -13.07 11.01
CA PRO A 383 -16.89 -12.49 10.34
C PRO A 383 -15.90 -13.57 9.88
N ILE A 384 -15.56 -13.59 8.59
CA ILE A 384 -14.62 -14.57 8.02
C ILE A 384 -13.25 -13.93 7.86
N TYR A 385 -12.30 -14.33 8.72
CA TYR A 385 -10.90 -13.90 8.65
C TYR A 385 -10.01 -14.90 7.91
N GLY A 386 -9.05 -14.36 7.18
CA GLY A 386 -8.05 -15.09 6.42
C GLY A 386 -8.57 -15.81 5.18
N ILE A 387 -7.67 -16.59 4.59
CA ILE A 387 -7.96 -17.50 3.46
C ILE A 387 -7.37 -18.88 3.77
N ASN A 388 -8.07 -19.94 3.36
CA ASN A 388 -7.60 -21.30 3.57
C ASN A 388 -6.47 -21.60 2.58
N ILE A 389 -5.22 -21.49 3.05
CA ILE A 389 -4.01 -21.86 2.28
C ILE A 389 -3.48 -23.14 2.90
N SER A 390 -3.59 -24.26 2.20
CA SER A 390 -3.02 -25.53 2.67
C SER A 390 -1.50 -25.48 2.66
N ASP A 391 -0.85 -26.33 3.46
CA ASP A 391 0.63 -26.40 3.49
C ASP A 391 1.23 -26.68 2.10
N LYS A 392 0.54 -27.48 1.27
CA LYS A 392 0.94 -27.71 -0.13
C LYS A 392 1.00 -26.41 -0.94
N ILE A 393 0.00 -25.54 -0.78
CA ILE A 393 -0.02 -24.24 -1.46
C ILE A 393 1.06 -23.32 -0.88
N VAL A 394 1.29 -23.34 0.44
CA VAL A 394 2.40 -22.59 1.07
C VAL A 394 3.74 -22.98 0.44
N TYR A 395 4.04 -24.28 0.33
CA TYR A 395 5.28 -24.75 -0.30
C TYR A 395 5.36 -24.37 -1.79
N ALA A 396 4.25 -24.46 -2.51
CA ALA A 396 4.19 -24.03 -3.91
C ALA A 396 4.48 -22.53 -4.06
N LEU A 397 3.95 -21.68 -3.18
CA LEU A 397 4.21 -20.25 -3.17
C LEU A 397 5.69 -19.94 -2.92
N PHE A 398 6.34 -20.63 -1.99
CA PHE A 398 7.79 -20.47 -1.78
C PHE A 398 8.62 -20.95 -2.96
N ALA A 399 8.23 -22.05 -3.61
CA ALA A 399 8.89 -22.53 -4.82
C ALA A 399 8.74 -21.52 -5.98
N ILE A 400 7.53 -20.99 -6.19
CA ILE A 400 7.27 -19.92 -7.18
C ILE A 400 8.14 -18.71 -6.85
N ALA A 401 8.19 -18.29 -5.59
CA ALA A 401 8.99 -17.14 -5.20
C ALA A 401 10.47 -17.34 -5.51
N LEU A 402 11.03 -18.51 -5.18
CA LEU A 402 12.42 -18.84 -5.48
C LEU A 402 12.70 -18.84 -6.99
N ILE A 403 11.85 -19.48 -7.79
CA ILE A 403 11.98 -19.51 -9.26
C ILE A 403 11.93 -18.10 -9.83
N SER A 404 10.98 -17.27 -9.36
CA SER A 404 10.82 -15.90 -9.83
C SER A 404 12.00 -15.00 -9.45
N VAL A 405 12.61 -15.18 -8.26
CA VAL A 405 13.86 -14.49 -7.90
C VAL A 405 14.99 -14.89 -8.84
N ILE A 406 15.17 -16.19 -9.09
CA ILE A 406 16.22 -16.68 -10.00
C ILE A 406 16.03 -16.09 -11.39
N ALA A 407 14.81 -16.19 -11.94
CA ALA A 407 14.49 -15.67 -13.27
C ALA A 407 14.72 -14.15 -13.36
N ALA A 408 14.30 -13.38 -12.35
CA ALA A 408 14.51 -11.93 -12.32
C ALA A 408 16.00 -11.52 -12.28
N ASN A 409 16.87 -12.35 -11.72
CA ASN A 409 18.30 -12.06 -11.63
C ASN A 409 19.10 -12.51 -12.86
N ILE A 410 18.59 -13.45 -13.67
CA ILE A 410 19.29 -13.92 -14.89
C ILE A 410 19.47 -12.77 -15.88
N ASP A 411 18.42 -12.00 -16.14
CA ASP A 411 18.47 -10.87 -17.10
C ASP A 411 18.87 -9.54 -16.44
N GLY A 412 18.95 -9.53 -15.10
CA GLY A 412 19.14 -8.33 -14.30
C GLY A 412 17.89 -7.46 -14.22
N ILE A 413 17.73 -6.74 -13.11
CA ILE A 413 16.66 -5.76 -12.93
C ILE A 413 17.25 -4.37 -13.07
N LEU A 414 16.78 -3.64 -14.09
CA LEU A 414 17.12 -2.24 -14.27
C LEU A 414 16.21 -1.36 -13.39
N PRO A 415 16.73 -0.27 -12.81
CA PRO A 415 15.89 0.72 -12.14
C PRO A 415 14.89 1.38 -13.10
N ASP A 416 13.69 1.73 -12.60
CA ASP A 416 12.55 2.13 -13.44
C ASP A 416 12.21 1.09 -14.54
N GLY A 417 12.66 -0.16 -14.35
CA GLY A 417 12.71 -1.21 -15.37
C GLY A 417 11.37 -1.75 -15.84
N TYR A 418 10.24 -1.28 -15.32
CA TYR A 418 8.94 -1.64 -15.88
C TYR A 418 8.75 -1.13 -17.33
N LYS A 419 9.69 -0.30 -17.83
CA LYS A 419 9.75 0.13 -19.23
C LYS A 419 10.74 -0.66 -20.10
N THR A 420 11.79 -1.22 -19.53
CA THR A 420 12.95 -1.73 -20.28
C THR A 420 13.41 -3.13 -19.87
N SER A 421 12.99 -3.59 -18.70
CA SER A 421 13.25 -4.92 -18.14
C SER A 421 11.99 -5.44 -17.46
N MET A 422 10.87 -5.44 -18.18
CA MET A 422 9.55 -5.71 -17.62
C MET A 422 9.42 -7.13 -17.07
N GLY A 423 9.97 -8.12 -17.78
CA GLY A 423 10.01 -9.52 -17.33
C GLY A 423 10.68 -9.66 -15.95
N PRO A 424 11.93 -9.18 -15.78
CA PRO A 424 12.61 -9.18 -14.49
C PRO A 424 11.85 -8.46 -13.37
N VAL A 425 11.26 -7.30 -13.64
CA VAL A 425 10.45 -6.57 -12.65
C VAL A 425 9.19 -7.37 -12.28
N MET A 426 8.52 -8.00 -13.24
CA MET A 426 7.39 -8.90 -12.99
C MET A 426 7.81 -10.08 -12.10
N GLY A 427 8.95 -10.71 -12.40
CA GLY A 427 9.54 -11.77 -11.57
C GLY A 427 9.78 -11.32 -10.12
N ALA A 428 10.35 -10.14 -9.92
CA ALA A 428 10.56 -9.58 -8.58
C ALA A 428 9.23 -9.33 -7.83
N MET A 429 8.21 -8.82 -8.52
CA MET A 429 6.87 -8.63 -7.95
C MET A 429 6.19 -9.93 -7.55
N VAL A 430 6.24 -10.94 -8.43
CA VAL A 430 5.70 -12.28 -8.17
C VAL A 430 6.44 -12.90 -6.99
N ALA A 431 7.76 -12.81 -6.93
CA ALA A 431 8.57 -13.32 -5.82
C ALA A 431 8.20 -12.68 -4.48
N MET A 432 8.07 -11.35 -4.45
CA MET A 432 7.70 -10.61 -3.26
C MET A 432 6.30 -11.02 -2.79
N LEU A 433 5.30 -10.98 -3.67
CA LEU A 433 3.92 -11.33 -3.35
C LEU A 433 3.80 -12.79 -2.89
N ALA A 434 4.37 -13.74 -3.64
CA ALA A 434 4.31 -15.17 -3.32
C ALA A 434 4.97 -15.49 -1.98
N THR A 435 6.13 -14.89 -1.69
CA THR A 435 6.77 -14.96 -0.37
C THR A 435 5.85 -14.48 0.74
N MET A 436 5.23 -13.31 0.57
CA MET A 436 4.35 -12.74 1.60
C MET A 436 3.07 -13.56 1.83
N PHE A 437 2.46 -14.08 0.76
CA PHE A 437 1.33 -15.02 0.88
C PHE A 437 1.75 -16.33 1.55
N GLY A 438 2.92 -16.87 1.19
CA GLY A 438 3.47 -18.09 1.77
C GLY A 438 3.71 -17.94 3.27
N ILE A 439 4.37 -16.86 3.70
CA ILE A 439 4.60 -16.54 5.12
C ILE A 439 3.26 -16.39 5.86
N SER A 440 2.31 -15.65 5.31
CA SER A 440 1.02 -15.40 5.96
C SER A 440 0.19 -16.68 6.09
N GLY A 441 0.19 -17.52 5.04
CA GLY A 441 -0.46 -18.84 5.07
C GLY A 441 0.18 -19.78 6.08
N TRP A 442 1.52 -19.85 6.10
CA TRP A 442 2.26 -20.64 7.08
C TRP A 442 1.93 -20.21 8.52
N LEU A 443 2.01 -18.91 8.82
CA LEU A 443 1.70 -18.37 10.14
C LEU A 443 0.24 -18.67 10.56
N GLN A 444 -0.70 -18.55 9.63
CA GLN A 444 -2.11 -18.87 9.90
C GLN A 444 -2.30 -20.37 10.22
N ASN A 445 -1.60 -21.26 9.53
CA ASN A 445 -1.66 -22.70 9.80
C ASN A 445 -1.06 -23.04 11.17
N GLN A 446 0.04 -22.37 11.57
CA GLN A 446 0.65 -22.55 12.90
C GLN A 446 -0.25 -22.11 14.07
N GLN A 447 -1.08 -21.08 13.87
CA GLN A 447 -2.06 -20.66 14.88
C GLN A 447 -3.21 -21.64 15.04
N THR A 448 -3.52 -22.42 14.00
CA THR A 448 -4.57 -23.45 14.06
C THR A 448 -4.10 -24.66 14.87
N VAL A 449 -2.79 -24.95 14.84
CA VAL A 449 -2.16 -26.08 15.55
C VAL A 449 -1.79 -25.71 16.99
N SER A 450 -1.28 -24.50 17.22
CA SER A 450 -0.85 -24.06 18.55
C SER A 450 -1.96 -23.25 19.25
N ASN A 451 -2.53 -23.81 20.32
CA ASN A 451 -3.53 -23.17 21.21
C ASN A 451 -2.94 -21.97 22.02
N ASN A 452 -2.17 -21.08 21.37
CA ASN A 452 -1.01 -20.47 22.00
C ASN A 452 -1.20 -19.08 22.63
N LYS A 453 -0.42 -18.92 23.71
CA LYS A 453 -0.24 -17.82 24.66
C LYS A 453 -0.14 -16.40 24.06
N PHE A 454 0.31 -16.27 22.81
CA PHE A 454 0.46 -14.97 22.12
C PHE A 454 -0.87 -14.29 21.80
N ALA A 455 -1.87 -15.06 21.31
CA ALA A 455 -3.20 -14.52 21.02
C ALA A 455 -3.90 -14.02 22.29
N LYS A 456 -3.62 -14.68 23.41
CA LYS A 456 -4.12 -14.29 24.74
C LYS A 456 -3.54 -12.95 25.17
N LEU A 457 -2.23 -12.73 25.03
CA LEU A 457 -1.56 -11.50 25.44
C LEU A 457 -1.95 -10.26 24.60
N THR A 458 -2.06 -10.39 23.28
CA THR A 458 -2.50 -9.26 22.43
C THR A 458 -3.94 -8.87 22.76
N TYR A 459 -4.83 -9.86 22.91
CA TYR A 459 -6.22 -9.63 23.28
C TYR A 459 -6.37 -9.05 24.68
N GLU A 460 -5.65 -9.58 25.67
CA GLU A 460 -5.65 -9.04 27.04
C GLU A 460 -5.07 -7.63 27.08
N SER A 461 -4.07 -7.28 26.26
CA SER A 461 -3.58 -5.90 26.17
C SER A 461 -4.63 -4.95 25.59
N GLU A 462 -5.39 -5.36 24.57
CA GLU A 462 -6.47 -4.54 24.00
C GLU A 462 -7.62 -4.37 25.00
N VAL A 463 -8.01 -5.43 25.70
CA VAL A 463 -9.06 -5.38 26.73
C VAL A 463 -8.60 -4.56 27.94
N ASN A 464 -7.36 -4.73 28.42
CA ASN A 464 -6.84 -3.98 29.56
C ASN A 464 -6.62 -2.50 29.23
N MET A 465 -6.25 -2.16 27.98
CA MET A 465 -6.23 -0.77 27.53
C MET A 465 -7.63 -0.16 27.45
N GLN A 466 -8.68 -0.95 27.16
CA GLN A 466 -10.06 -0.47 27.19
C GLN A 466 -10.61 -0.29 28.62
N VAL A 467 -10.09 -1.02 29.62
CA VAL A 467 -10.54 -0.93 31.01
C VAL A 467 -9.78 0.16 31.79
N ALA A 468 -8.57 0.52 31.35
CA ALA A 468 -7.73 1.54 32.01
C ALA A 468 -7.96 2.99 31.51
N SER A 469 -8.76 3.17 30.46
CA SER A 469 -9.23 4.47 29.94
C SER A 469 -10.67 4.73 30.38
#